data_AF-A0A5N1JN10-F1
#
_entry.id   AF-A0A5N1JN10-F1
#
_cell.length_a   1.000
_cell.length_b   1.000
_cell.length_c   1.000
_cell.angle_alpha   90.00
_cell.angle_beta   90.00
_cell.angle_gamma   90.00
#
_symmetry.space_group_name_H-M   'P 1'
#
loop_
_entity.id
_entity.type
_entity.pdbx_description
1 polymer ?
#
loop_
_entity_poly.entity_id
_entity_poly.type
_entity_poly.pdbx_seq_one_letter_code
_entity_poly.pdbx_strand_id
1 'polypeptide(L)'
;MQPLQLNSSGADVVRLQEKLKALGFNPGKIDGDFGTGTEAAVIAFQRSEGLLADGIVGLKTLRALGFEPTPEAVAADSVLPQITVGVVSRMFPLTPLDNIKKHLPFVLDALKKQDLTDRNMVLMALSTIRAETASFKPIDEGKSRFNTSPGGKPFDLYDNRRDLGNQGPPDGDRFKGRGFIQLTGRSNYQSIGRELGVDLIGNPALANKPDVAAAILALFLKRKERQIKEALLENDLRQARKLVNGGSHGLAEFTAAFRIGESLLPVKPVQLVVSVT
;
A
#
# COMPACT_ATOMS: atom_id res chain seq x y z
N MET A 1 13.23 18.34 10.17
CA MET A 1 12.60 19.18 9.14
C MET A 1 11.15 18.75 8.97
N GLN A 2 10.23 19.70 8.75
CA GLN A 2 8.83 19.37 8.43
C GLN A 2 8.68 19.08 6.93
N PRO A 3 7.64 18.34 6.49
CA PRO A 3 7.34 18.17 5.07
C PRO A 3 7.09 19.52 4.39
N LEU A 4 7.56 19.66 3.15
CA LEU A 4 7.41 20.87 2.35
C LEU A 4 6.70 20.56 1.02
N GLN A 5 5.97 21.52 0.51
CA GLN A 5 5.27 21.45 -0.78
C GLN A 5 5.09 22.85 -1.36
N LEU A 6 4.51 22.94 -2.56
CA LEU A 6 4.12 24.22 -3.18
C LEU A 6 3.40 25.15 -2.19
N ASN A 7 3.78 26.42 -2.19
CA ASN A 7 3.34 27.48 -1.26
C ASN A 7 3.85 27.37 0.19
N SER A 8 4.73 26.42 0.51
CA SER A 8 5.52 26.50 1.76
C SER A 8 6.51 27.66 1.66
N SER A 9 6.88 28.25 2.79
CA SER A 9 7.92 29.29 2.83
C SER A 9 8.76 29.24 4.10
N GLY A 10 9.87 29.96 4.11
CA GLY A 10 10.75 30.17 5.27
C GLY A 10 12.08 29.42 5.21
N ALA A 11 12.77 29.35 6.34
CA ALA A 11 14.15 28.85 6.43
C ALA A 11 14.30 27.38 5.98
N ASP A 12 13.27 26.56 6.18
CA ASP A 12 13.27 25.17 5.71
C ASP A 12 13.29 25.11 4.17
N VAL A 13 12.55 26.00 3.50
CA VAL A 13 12.56 26.08 2.03
C VAL A 13 13.91 26.57 1.51
N VAL A 14 14.54 27.54 2.17
CA VAL A 14 15.91 27.98 1.83
C VAL A 14 16.87 26.79 1.85
N ARG A 15 16.87 26.02 2.94
CA ARG A 15 17.72 24.83 3.10
C ARG A 15 17.46 23.78 2.02
N LEU A 16 16.19 23.56 1.67
CA LEU A 16 15.80 22.68 0.56
C LEU A 16 16.36 23.17 -0.77
N GLN A 17 16.16 24.45 -1.10
CA GLN A 17 16.61 25.05 -2.36
C GLN A 17 18.14 24.98 -2.48
N GLU A 18 18.88 25.32 -1.42
CA GLU A 18 20.34 25.16 -1.36
C GLU A 18 20.78 23.72 -1.62
N LYS A 19 20.10 22.75 -0.97
CA LYS A 19 20.41 21.33 -1.11
C LYS A 19 20.14 20.81 -2.52
N LEU A 20 19.00 21.17 -3.12
CA LEU A 20 18.67 20.82 -4.49
C LEU A 20 19.71 21.38 -5.48
N LYS A 21 20.06 22.67 -5.31
CA LYS A 21 21.07 23.33 -6.16
C LYS A 21 22.43 22.65 -6.04
N ALA A 22 22.86 22.31 -4.83
CA ALA A 22 24.11 21.59 -4.59
C ALA A 22 24.13 20.19 -5.23
N LEU A 23 22.98 19.55 -5.35
CA LEU A 23 22.80 18.26 -6.02
C LEU A 23 22.61 18.40 -7.55
N GLY A 24 22.65 19.61 -8.09
CA GLY A 24 22.52 19.88 -9.53
C GLY A 24 21.08 20.06 -10.03
N PHE A 25 20.08 20.08 -9.14
CA PHE A 25 18.69 20.39 -9.49
C PHE A 25 18.45 21.88 -9.26
N ASN A 26 18.10 22.64 -10.30
CA ASN A 26 17.95 24.10 -10.19
C ASN A 26 16.57 24.49 -9.64
N PRO A 27 16.43 24.95 -8.38
CA PRO A 27 15.14 25.38 -7.83
C PRO A 27 14.75 26.81 -8.25
N GLY A 28 15.60 27.50 -9.01
CA GLY A 28 15.47 28.94 -9.25
C GLY A 28 16.18 29.76 -8.17
N LYS A 29 15.53 30.82 -7.71
CA LYS A 29 16.08 31.68 -6.65
C LYS A 29 16.03 30.93 -5.31
N ILE A 30 17.04 31.15 -4.47
CA ILE A 30 17.03 30.70 -3.08
C ILE A 30 16.46 31.86 -2.27
N ASP A 31 15.14 31.97 -2.27
CA ASP A 31 14.36 33.05 -1.65
C ASP A 31 13.54 32.57 -0.45
N GLY A 32 13.53 31.26 -0.19
CA GLY A 32 12.73 30.68 0.85
C GLY A 32 11.26 30.53 0.47
N ASP A 33 10.90 30.70 -0.80
CA ASP A 33 9.55 30.47 -1.30
C ASP A 33 9.48 29.19 -2.14
N PHE A 34 8.59 28.27 -1.77
CA PHE A 34 8.39 27.03 -2.51
C PHE A 34 7.43 27.31 -3.67
N GLY A 35 7.97 27.95 -4.72
CA GLY A 35 7.28 28.18 -5.99
C GLY A 35 7.45 27.02 -6.98
N THR A 36 6.96 27.24 -8.20
CA THR A 36 6.99 26.25 -9.29
C THR A 36 8.40 25.83 -9.71
N GLY A 37 9.40 26.72 -9.57
CA GLY A 37 10.81 26.39 -9.81
C GLY A 37 11.34 25.35 -8.81
N THR A 38 11.07 25.56 -7.52
CA THR A 38 11.41 24.61 -6.45
C THR A 38 10.67 23.28 -6.64
N GLU A 39 9.39 23.33 -6.98
CA GLU A 39 8.58 22.14 -7.27
C GLU A 39 9.17 21.31 -8.42
N ALA A 40 9.50 21.95 -9.55
CA ALA A 40 10.10 21.28 -10.69
C ALA A 40 11.46 20.63 -10.33
N ALA A 41 12.28 21.30 -9.52
CA ALA A 41 13.54 20.75 -9.02
C ALA A 41 13.33 19.54 -8.10
N VAL A 42 12.33 19.58 -7.22
CA VAL A 42 11.94 18.45 -6.37
C VAL A 42 11.46 17.27 -7.21
N ILE A 43 10.60 17.50 -8.20
CA ILE A 43 10.13 16.44 -9.13
C ILE A 43 11.30 15.80 -9.86
N ALA A 44 12.24 16.61 -10.36
CA ALA A 44 13.44 16.11 -11.04
C ALA A 44 14.31 15.26 -10.11
N PHE A 45 14.53 15.73 -8.88
CA PHE A 45 15.24 14.97 -7.85
C PHE A 45 14.54 13.64 -7.53
N GLN A 46 13.23 13.67 -7.26
CA GLN A 46 12.44 12.47 -6.96
C GLN A 46 12.53 11.43 -8.07
N ARG A 47 12.46 11.85 -9.34
CA ARG A 47 12.65 10.94 -10.50
C ARG A 47 14.03 10.32 -10.52
N SER A 48 15.08 11.09 -10.24
CA SER A 48 16.47 10.59 -10.22
C SER A 48 16.70 9.55 -9.13
N GLU A 49 16.00 9.67 -7.99
CA GLU A 49 16.07 8.75 -6.86
C GLU A 49 15.06 7.59 -6.95
N GLY A 50 14.27 7.51 -8.03
CA GLY A 50 13.23 6.49 -8.20
C GLY A 50 12.07 6.61 -7.21
N LEU A 51 11.89 7.76 -6.58
CA LEU A 51 10.79 8.09 -5.67
C LEU A 51 9.51 8.44 -6.44
N LEU A 52 8.40 8.61 -5.69
CA LEU A 52 7.18 9.21 -6.24
C LEU A 52 7.48 10.67 -6.60
N ALA A 53 7.28 11.04 -7.87
CA ALA A 53 7.60 12.35 -8.41
C ALA A 53 6.40 13.30 -8.37
N ASP A 54 5.91 13.59 -7.16
CA ASP A 54 4.71 14.39 -6.88
C ASP A 54 5.00 15.86 -6.53
N GLY A 55 6.27 16.26 -6.46
CA GLY A 55 6.67 17.61 -6.06
C GLY A 55 6.56 17.87 -4.55
N ILE A 56 6.19 16.87 -3.77
CA ILE A 56 6.05 16.97 -2.31
C ILE A 56 7.30 16.42 -1.62
N VAL A 57 7.90 17.25 -0.78
CA VAL A 57 9.04 16.88 0.05
C VAL A 57 8.54 16.21 1.34
N GLY A 58 7.93 15.03 1.18
CA GLY A 58 7.49 14.16 2.28
C GLY A 58 8.65 13.42 2.98
N LEU A 59 8.35 12.56 3.94
CA LEU A 59 9.36 11.88 4.78
C LEU A 59 10.42 11.14 3.95
N LYS A 60 10.03 10.48 2.87
CA LYS A 60 10.95 9.75 1.98
C LYS A 60 11.87 10.69 1.21
N THR A 61 11.30 11.77 0.65
CA THR A 61 12.06 12.81 -0.06
C THR A 61 13.03 13.52 0.90
N LEU A 62 12.60 13.85 2.12
CA LEU A 62 13.47 14.45 3.15
C LEU A 62 14.68 13.56 3.44
N ARG A 63 14.46 12.27 3.71
CA ARG A 63 15.55 11.31 3.98
C ARG A 63 16.48 11.15 2.79
N ALA A 64 15.95 11.07 1.57
CA ALA A 64 16.76 10.99 0.35
C ALA A 64 17.62 12.24 0.13
N LEU A 65 17.11 13.41 0.52
CA LEU A 65 17.88 14.67 0.54
C LEU A 65 18.88 14.75 1.71
N GLY A 66 18.91 13.76 2.61
CA GLY A 66 19.76 13.76 3.81
C GLY A 66 19.26 14.66 4.94
N PHE A 67 17.98 15.03 4.93
CA PHE A 67 17.34 15.71 6.04
C PHE A 67 16.70 14.72 7.00
N GLU A 68 16.84 14.98 8.30
CA GLU A 68 16.13 14.23 9.34
C GLU A 68 14.74 14.82 9.56
N PRO A 69 13.65 14.05 9.34
CA PRO A 69 12.31 14.49 9.68
C PRO A 69 12.14 14.66 11.19
N THR A 70 11.31 15.61 11.62
CA THR A 70 11.03 15.73 13.06
C THR A 70 10.16 14.57 13.56
N PRO A 71 10.22 14.21 14.85
CA PRO A 71 9.32 13.21 15.43
C PRO A 71 7.84 13.54 15.20
N GLU A 72 7.48 14.83 15.25
CA GLU A 72 6.11 15.29 15.01
C GLU A 72 5.69 15.07 13.55
N ALA A 73 6.59 15.31 12.59
CA ALA A 73 6.34 15.04 11.17
C ALA A 73 6.11 13.54 10.93
N VAL A 74 6.95 12.69 11.54
CA VAL A 74 6.82 11.23 11.44
C VAL A 74 5.50 10.76 12.03
N ALA A 75 5.08 11.31 13.18
CA ALA A 75 3.81 10.96 13.81
C ALA A 75 2.60 11.45 12.98
N ALA A 76 2.70 12.63 12.36
CA ALA A 76 1.61 13.23 11.60
C ALA A 76 1.36 12.58 10.24
N ASP A 77 2.37 11.95 9.63
CA ASP A 77 2.27 11.27 8.33
C ASP A 77 1.44 9.97 8.38
N SER A 78 1.32 9.37 9.56
CA SER A 78 0.59 8.12 9.76
C SER A 78 -0.89 8.34 10.03
N VAL A 79 -1.77 7.69 9.24
CA VAL A 79 -3.20 7.66 9.55
C VAL A 79 -3.60 6.49 10.44
N LEU A 80 -2.70 5.56 10.75
CA LEU A 80 -3.03 4.35 11.51
C LEU A 80 -3.78 4.62 12.82
N PRO A 81 -3.44 5.64 13.64
CA PRO A 81 -4.18 5.94 14.88
C PRO A 81 -5.66 6.31 14.65
N GLN A 82 -6.02 6.75 13.44
CA GLN A 82 -7.37 7.14 13.07
C GLN A 82 -8.19 5.93 12.57
N ILE A 83 -7.55 4.80 12.26
CA ILE A 83 -8.21 3.59 11.75
C ILE A 83 -8.80 2.79 12.90
N THR A 84 -10.05 3.10 13.23
CA THR A 84 -10.82 2.38 14.24
C THR A 84 -11.76 1.35 13.63
N VAL A 85 -12.27 0.44 14.44
CA VAL A 85 -13.35 -0.49 14.04
C VAL A 85 -14.56 0.24 13.47
N GLY A 86 -14.91 1.42 14.00
CA GLY A 86 -16.03 2.23 13.50
C GLY A 86 -15.75 2.92 12.15
N VAL A 87 -14.48 3.23 11.83
CA VAL A 87 -14.10 3.67 10.48
C VAL A 87 -14.22 2.50 9.51
N VAL A 88 -13.63 1.35 9.87
CA VAL A 88 -13.63 0.17 9.00
C VAL A 88 -15.05 -0.37 8.80
N SER A 89 -15.92 -0.40 9.81
CA SER A 89 -17.29 -0.89 9.65
C SER A 89 -18.12 -0.06 8.67
N ARG A 90 -17.85 1.24 8.53
CA ARG A 90 -18.50 2.10 7.52
C ARG A 90 -17.99 1.80 6.10
N MET A 91 -16.72 1.50 5.95
CA MET A 91 -16.15 0.95 4.71
C MET A 91 -16.68 -0.47 4.42
N PHE A 92 -17.16 -1.17 5.46
CA PHE A 92 -17.55 -2.58 5.44
C PHE A 92 -18.98 -2.84 5.95
N PRO A 93 -20.04 -2.28 5.34
CA PRO A 93 -21.37 -2.20 5.96
C PRO A 93 -22.07 -3.53 6.32
N LEU A 94 -21.69 -4.64 5.68
CA LEU A 94 -22.29 -5.96 5.88
C LEU A 94 -21.39 -6.91 6.68
N THR A 95 -20.26 -6.42 7.16
CA THR A 95 -19.22 -7.25 7.77
C THR A 95 -19.46 -7.33 9.28
N PRO A 96 -19.45 -8.54 9.88
CA PRO A 96 -19.55 -8.67 11.32
C PRO A 96 -18.46 -7.89 12.05
N LEU A 97 -18.85 -7.06 13.03
CA LEU A 97 -17.92 -6.22 13.78
C LEU A 97 -16.85 -7.04 14.50
N ASP A 98 -17.16 -8.26 14.94
CA ASP A 98 -16.21 -9.12 15.63
C ASP A 98 -15.09 -9.61 14.70
N ASN A 99 -15.36 -9.79 13.41
CA ASN A 99 -14.31 -10.10 12.44
C ASN A 99 -13.37 -8.90 12.29
N ILE A 100 -13.90 -7.69 12.17
CA ILE A 100 -13.10 -6.46 12.10
C ILE A 100 -12.26 -6.31 13.37
N LYS A 101 -12.87 -6.39 14.56
CA LYS A 101 -12.15 -6.31 15.85
C LYS A 101 -11.02 -7.33 15.95
N LYS A 102 -11.27 -8.57 15.53
CA LYS A 102 -10.31 -9.67 15.62
C LYS A 102 -9.14 -9.52 14.65
N HIS A 103 -9.39 -9.03 13.44
CA HIS A 103 -8.41 -9.10 12.36
C HIS A 103 -7.72 -7.76 12.03
N LEU A 104 -8.36 -6.62 12.31
CA LEU A 104 -7.82 -5.30 12.02
C LEU A 104 -6.44 -5.05 12.67
N PRO A 105 -6.17 -5.45 13.93
CA PRO A 105 -4.86 -5.23 14.54
C PRO A 105 -3.70 -5.84 13.75
N PHE A 106 -3.89 -7.03 13.16
CA PHE A 106 -2.86 -7.67 12.34
C PHE A 106 -2.58 -6.90 11.06
N VAL A 107 -3.63 -6.36 10.41
CA VAL A 107 -3.51 -5.55 9.20
C VAL A 107 -2.73 -4.27 9.49
N LEU A 108 -3.09 -3.54 10.57
CA LEU A 108 -2.43 -2.28 10.92
C LEU A 108 -0.97 -2.51 11.33
N ASP A 109 -0.67 -3.57 12.09
CA ASP A 109 0.70 -3.93 12.46
C ASP A 109 1.56 -4.29 11.23
N ALA A 110 1.01 -5.06 10.29
CA ALA A 110 1.71 -5.42 9.06
C ALA A 110 2.01 -4.19 8.18
N LEU A 111 1.04 -3.27 8.03
CA LEU A 111 1.25 -2.01 7.29
C LEU A 111 2.30 -1.13 7.97
N LYS A 112 2.27 -1.03 9.31
CA LYS A 112 3.28 -0.31 10.08
C LYS A 112 4.69 -0.87 9.85
N LYS A 113 4.85 -2.20 9.91
CA LYS A 113 6.15 -2.87 9.69
C LYS A 113 6.71 -2.66 8.28
N GLN A 114 5.85 -2.42 7.29
CA GLN A 114 6.24 -2.15 5.90
C GLN A 114 6.36 -0.66 5.56
N ASP A 115 6.21 0.24 6.54
CA ASP A 115 6.19 1.70 6.34
C ASP A 115 5.13 2.12 5.30
N LEU A 116 3.93 1.54 5.43
CA LEU A 116 2.74 1.78 4.59
C LEU A 116 1.63 2.45 5.41
N THR A 117 1.98 3.51 6.13
CA THR A 117 1.11 4.14 7.12
C THR A 117 0.36 5.37 6.62
N ASP A 118 0.72 5.85 5.43
CA ASP A 118 0.04 6.97 4.79
C ASP A 118 -1.40 6.61 4.40
N ARG A 119 -2.25 7.63 4.28
CA ARG A 119 -3.68 7.49 3.97
C ARG A 119 -3.93 6.58 2.77
N ASN A 120 -3.21 6.82 1.68
CA ASN A 120 -3.45 6.13 0.42
C ASN A 120 -3.15 4.64 0.55
N MET A 121 -2.01 4.27 1.12
CA MET A 121 -1.64 2.86 1.26
C MET A 121 -2.52 2.10 2.25
N VAL A 122 -2.95 2.76 3.34
CA VAL A 122 -3.90 2.17 4.28
C VAL A 122 -5.27 1.94 3.63
N LEU A 123 -5.78 2.91 2.87
CA LEU A 123 -7.03 2.77 2.13
C LEU A 123 -6.94 1.74 1.02
N MET A 124 -5.79 1.62 0.34
CA MET A 124 -5.53 0.55 -0.63
C MET A 124 -5.64 -0.84 0.01
N ALA A 125 -5.04 -1.01 1.19
CA ALA A 125 -5.08 -2.28 1.92
C ALA A 125 -6.50 -2.66 2.33
N LEU A 126 -7.21 -1.75 3.01
CA LEU A 126 -8.58 -2.00 3.46
C LEU A 126 -9.55 -2.22 2.29
N SER A 127 -9.45 -1.42 1.23
CA SER A 127 -10.31 -1.57 0.06
C SER A 127 -10.01 -2.87 -0.69
N THR A 128 -8.75 -3.33 -0.71
CA THR A 128 -8.39 -4.64 -1.25
C THR A 128 -9.05 -5.76 -0.44
N ILE A 129 -8.95 -5.71 0.90
CA ILE A 129 -9.62 -6.67 1.79
C ILE A 129 -11.13 -6.69 1.55
N ARG A 130 -11.76 -5.53 1.33
CA ARG A 130 -13.20 -5.41 1.05
C ARG A 130 -13.61 -6.19 -0.18
N ALA A 131 -12.82 -6.08 -1.23
CA ALA A 131 -13.13 -6.69 -2.52
C ALA A 131 -12.77 -8.19 -2.57
N GLU A 132 -11.72 -8.63 -1.86
CA GLU A 132 -11.31 -10.04 -1.84
C GLU A 132 -12.05 -10.85 -0.77
N THR A 133 -12.23 -10.25 0.41
CA THR A 133 -12.71 -10.93 1.61
C THR A 133 -13.69 -10.01 2.34
N ALA A 134 -14.90 -9.85 1.80
CA ALA A 134 -15.92 -8.98 2.37
C ALA A 134 -16.23 -9.27 3.87
N SER A 135 -15.94 -10.47 4.36
CA SER A 135 -16.06 -10.85 5.78
C SER A 135 -14.94 -10.31 6.68
N PHE A 136 -13.92 -9.65 6.13
CA PHE A 136 -12.70 -9.18 6.82
C PHE A 136 -11.93 -10.30 7.53
N LYS A 137 -12.00 -11.51 6.96
CA LYS A 137 -11.31 -12.70 7.46
C LYS A 137 -10.45 -13.28 6.34
N PRO A 138 -9.21 -13.72 6.61
CA PRO A 138 -8.45 -14.55 5.68
C PRO A 138 -9.23 -15.81 5.30
N ILE A 139 -9.29 -16.14 4.01
CA ILE A 139 -9.99 -17.32 3.51
C ILE A 139 -9.10 -18.16 2.60
N ASP A 140 -9.37 -19.46 2.59
CA ASP A 140 -8.91 -20.36 1.54
C ASP A 140 -9.84 -20.26 0.33
N GLU A 141 -9.27 -20.34 -0.86
CA GLU A 141 -10.03 -20.51 -2.09
C GLU A 141 -10.86 -21.80 -2.02
N GLY A 142 -12.12 -21.71 -2.44
CA GLY A 142 -13.03 -22.86 -2.55
C GLY A 142 -12.86 -23.58 -3.90
N LYS A 143 -13.37 -24.82 -3.99
CA LYS A 143 -13.44 -25.54 -5.26
C LYS A 143 -14.40 -24.81 -6.22
N SER A 144 -14.01 -24.70 -7.48
CA SER A 144 -14.83 -24.12 -8.54
C SER A 144 -14.53 -24.81 -9.87
N ARG A 145 -15.39 -24.59 -10.87
CA ARG A 145 -15.14 -25.03 -12.25
C ARG A 145 -13.88 -24.45 -12.89
N PHE A 146 -13.31 -23.39 -12.31
CA PHE A 146 -12.13 -22.71 -12.84
C PHE A 146 -10.81 -23.25 -12.25
N ASN A 147 -10.90 -23.98 -11.15
CA ASN A 147 -9.73 -24.58 -10.49
C ASN A 147 -9.81 -26.10 -10.41
N THR A 148 -10.99 -26.70 -10.60
CA THR A 148 -11.19 -28.16 -10.49
C THR A 148 -11.94 -28.70 -11.71
N SER A 149 -11.41 -29.74 -12.34
CA SER A 149 -12.05 -30.44 -13.46
C SER A 149 -13.33 -31.18 -13.03
N PRO A 150 -14.32 -31.38 -13.91
CA PRO A 150 -15.47 -32.24 -13.62
C PRO A 150 -15.01 -33.67 -13.24
N GLY A 151 -15.37 -34.13 -12.04
CA GLY A 151 -14.94 -35.44 -11.52
C GLY A 151 -13.45 -35.55 -11.13
N GLY A 152 -12.69 -34.46 -11.26
CA GLY A 152 -11.27 -34.40 -10.90
C GLY A 152 -11.05 -34.23 -9.40
N LYS A 153 -9.79 -34.37 -8.99
CA LYS A 153 -9.38 -34.03 -7.63
C LYS A 153 -9.39 -32.51 -7.43
N PRO A 154 -9.54 -32.01 -6.19
CA PRO A 154 -9.57 -30.58 -5.93
C PRO A 154 -8.33 -29.86 -6.47
N PHE A 155 -8.53 -28.74 -7.16
CA PHE A 155 -7.47 -27.88 -7.68
C PHE A 155 -6.56 -28.53 -8.75
N ASP A 156 -6.96 -29.64 -9.37
CA ASP A 156 -6.17 -30.34 -10.40
C ASP A 156 -5.84 -29.47 -11.62
N LEU A 157 -6.71 -28.53 -11.99
CA LEU A 157 -6.45 -27.59 -13.09
C LEU A 157 -5.27 -26.65 -12.79
N TYR A 158 -4.85 -26.52 -11.53
CA TYR A 158 -3.70 -25.71 -11.13
C TYR A 158 -2.39 -26.50 -11.10
N ASP A 159 -2.41 -27.82 -10.97
CA ASP A 159 -1.20 -28.63 -10.71
C ASP A 159 -0.07 -28.37 -11.70
N ASN A 160 -0.39 -28.17 -12.98
CA ASN A 160 0.58 -28.01 -14.06
C ASN A 160 0.68 -26.57 -14.59
N ARG A 161 0.08 -25.59 -13.90
CA ARG A 161 0.15 -24.17 -14.27
C ARG A 161 1.57 -23.62 -14.11
N ARG A 162 2.33 -23.62 -15.22
CA ARG A 162 3.73 -23.15 -15.26
C ARG A 162 3.87 -21.67 -14.96
N ASP A 163 2.88 -20.85 -15.32
CA ASP A 163 2.80 -19.43 -14.98
C ASP A 163 2.67 -19.19 -13.46
N LEU A 164 2.15 -20.17 -12.71
CA LEU A 164 2.10 -20.17 -11.26
C LEU A 164 3.33 -20.84 -10.60
N GLY A 165 4.26 -21.36 -11.42
CA GLY A 165 5.43 -22.11 -10.98
C GLY A 165 5.11 -23.52 -10.46
N ASN A 166 3.90 -24.02 -10.67
CA ASN A 166 3.50 -25.33 -10.20
C ASN A 166 4.21 -26.43 -11.00
N GLN A 167 4.56 -27.52 -10.30
CA GLN A 167 5.45 -28.59 -10.78
C GLN A 167 4.73 -29.92 -10.97
N GLY A 168 3.39 -29.92 -10.92
CA GLY A 168 2.54 -31.09 -11.00
C GLY A 168 1.84 -31.38 -9.67
N PRO A 169 1.04 -32.45 -9.63
CA PRO A 169 0.38 -32.93 -8.42
C PRO A 169 1.32 -33.02 -7.20
N PRO A 170 0.91 -32.55 -6.00
CA PRO A 170 -0.37 -31.95 -5.64
C PRO A 170 -0.31 -30.40 -5.52
N ASP A 171 0.47 -29.72 -6.35
CA ASP A 171 0.72 -28.28 -6.23
C ASP A 171 -0.53 -27.41 -6.32
N GLY A 172 -1.53 -27.83 -7.08
CA GLY A 172 -2.77 -27.09 -7.21
C GLY A 172 -3.45 -26.86 -5.86
N ASP A 173 -3.63 -27.93 -5.08
CA ASP A 173 -4.25 -27.83 -3.75
C ASP A 173 -3.27 -27.28 -2.70
N ARG A 174 -1.98 -27.64 -2.79
CA ARG A 174 -0.95 -27.12 -1.88
C ARG A 174 -0.83 -25.60 -1.97
N PHE A 175 -0.86 -25.03 -3.17
CA PHE A 175 -0.64 -23.60 -3.41
C PHE A 175 -1.88 -22.89 -3.99
N LYS A 176 -3.08 -23.33 -3.63
CA LYS A 176 -4.34 -22.60 -3.90
C LYS A 176 -4.38 -21.20 -3.27
N GLY A 177 -5.35 -20.37 -3.66
CA GLY A 177 -5.52 -19.03 -3.11
C GLY A 177 -5.72 -19.02 -1.60
N ARG A 178 -4.99 -18.15 -0.89
CA ARG A 178 -5.13 -17.95 0.57
C ARG A 178 -4.99 -16.50 1.00
N GLY A 179 -5.53 -16.21 2.18
CA GLY A 179 -5.30 -14.95 2.87
C GLY A 179 -6.22 -13.82 2.38
N PHE A 180 -5.85 -12.59 2.71
CA PHE A 180 -6.60 -11.39 2.34
C PHE A 180 -6.53 -11.03 0.85
N ILE A 181 -5.55 -11.55 0.11
CA ILE A 181 -5.30 -11.20 -1.30
C ILE A 181 -5.31 -12.38 -2.25
N GLN A 182 -5.72 -13.58 -1.79
CA GLN A 182 -5.69 -14.81 -2.58
C GLN A 182 -4.31 -15.11 -3.18
N LEU A 183 -3.29 -15.29 -2.32
CA LEU A 183 -1.95 -15.72 -2.73
C LEU A 183 -2.04 -17.12 -3.36
N THR A 184 -1.72 -17.25 -4.66
CA THR A 184 -1.88 -18.49 -5.44
C THR A 184 -0.60 -18.83 -6.20
N GLY A 185 -0.24 -20.11 -6.27
CA GLY A 185 0.87 -20.63 -7.06
C GLY A 185 2.19 -20.76 -6.31
N ARG A 186 2.91 -21.87 -6.53
CA ARG A 186 4.17 -22.20 -5.87
C ARG A 186 5.19 -21.05 -5.92
N SER A 187 5.36 -20.40 -7.07
CA SER A 187 6.34 -19.30 -7.20
C SER A 187 6.04 -18.13 -6.27
N ASN A 188 4.75 -17.79 -6.09
CA ASN A 188 4.32 -16.71 -5.21
C ASN A 188 4.52 -17.08 -3.73
N TYR A 189 4.14 -18.30 -3.34
CA TYR A 189 4.43 -18.82 -1.99
C TYR A 189 5.92 -18.83 -1.67
N GLN A 190 6.76 -19.23 -2.63
CA GLN A 190 8.22 -19.24 -2.46
C GLN A 190 8.77 -17.83 -2.30
N SER A 191 8.40 -16.91 -3.20
CA SER A 191 8.91 -15.55 -3.22
C SER A 191 8.52 -14.78 -1.97
N ILE A 192 7.23 -14.81 -1.60
CA ILE A 192 6.72 -14.11 -0.43
C ILE A 192 7.21 -14.76 0.87
N GLY A 193 7.21 -16.09 0.93
CA GLY A 193 7.70 -16.81 2.11
C GLY A 193 9.17 -16.49 2.41
N ARG A 194 10.01 -16.42 1.38
CA ARG A 194 11.42 -16.02 1.53
C ARG A 194 11.56 -14.60 2.09
N GLU A 195 10.85 -13.62 1.51
CA GLU A 195 10.95 -12.22 1.96
C GLU A 195 10.38 -11.99 3.36
N LEU A 196 9.35 -12.74 3.76
CA LEU A 196 8.78 -12.68 5.10
C LEU A 196 9.55 -13.53 6.13
N GLY A 197 10.48 -14.39 5.69
CA GLY A 197 11.13 -15.36 6.57
C GLY A 197 10.17 -16.44 7.10
N VAL A 198 9.12 -16.78 6.34
CA VAL A 198 8.10 -17.78 6.69
C VAL A 198 8.15 -18.94 5.71
N ASP A 199 8.24 -20.18 6.20
CA ASP A 199 8.23 -21.38 5.36
C ASP A 199 6.84 -21.69 4.78
N LEU A 200 6.46 -20.93 3.75
CA LEU A 200 5.22 -21.12 3.02
C LEU A 200 5.27 -22.28 2.01
N ILE A 201 6.45 -22.84 1.73
CA ILE A 201 6.60 -24.00 0.84
C ILE A 201 6.35 -25.31 1.58
N GLY A 202 6.95 -25.47 2.75
CA GLY A 202 6.67 -26.60 3.64
C GLY A 202 5.29 -26.48 4.30
N ASN A 203 4.88 -25.26 4.67
CA ASN A 203 3.65 -25.01 5.44
C ASN A 203 2.71 -23.98 4.78
N PRO A 204 2.14 -24.26 3.60
CA PRO A 204 1.34 -23.27 2.85
C PRO A 204 0.08 -22.79 3.58
N ALA A 205 -0.48 -23.59 4.50
CA ALA A 205 -1.62 -23.19 5.33
C ALA A 205 -1.33 -21.97 6.22
N LEU A 206 -0.04 -21.67 6.50
CA LEU A 206 0.35 -20.47 7.24
C LEU A 206 -0.11 -19.19 6.53
N ALA A 207 -0.25 -19.18 5.20
CA ALA A 207 -0.74 -18.02 4.45
C ALA A 207 -2.18 -17.59 4.84
N ASN A 208 -2.92 -18.45 5.54
CA ASN A 208 -4.26 -18.13 6.05
C ASN A 208 -4.30 -17.76 7.55
N LYS A 209 -3.16 -17.81 8.25
CA LYS A 209 -3.06 -17.26 9.61
C LYS A 209 -3.18 -15.73 9.55
N PRO A 210 -3.96 -15.06 10.43
CA PRO A 210 -4.25 -13.62 10.31
C PRO A 210 -3.03 -12.70 10.24
N ASP A 211 -2.02 -12.96 11.06
CA ASP A 211 -0.75 -12.22 11.08
C ASP A 211 0.05 -12.41 9.78
N VAL A 212 0.17 -13.65 9.31
CA VAL A 212 0.88 -13.97 8.07
C VAL A 212 0.12 -13.43 6.86
N ALA A 213 -1.20 -13.59 6.80
CA ALA A 213 -2.06 -13.07 5.73
C ALA A 213 -1.97 -11.55 5.61
N ALA A 214 -1.93 -10.85 6.75
CA ALA A 214 -1.72 -9.40 6.79
C ALA A 214 -0.32 -9.01 6.32
N ALA A 215 0.72 -9.75 6.74
CA ALA A 215 2.09 -9.52 6.27
C ALA A 215 2.23 -9.75 4.76
N ILE A 216 1.57 -10.78 4.20
CA ILE A 216 1.50 -11.04 2.76
C ILE A 216 0.87 -9.85 2.02
N LEU A 217 -0.29 -9.36 2.48
CA LEU A 217 -0.95 -8.17 1.92
C LEU A 217 -0.03 -6.95 1.92
N ALA A 218 0.55 -6.63 3.08
CA ALA A 218 1.41 -5.46 3.23
C ALA A 218 2.66 -5.54 2.33
N LEU A 219 3.29 -6.72 2.24
CA LEU A 219 4.45 -6.92 1.37
C LEU A 219 4.09 -6.80 -0.11
N PHE A 220 2.92 -7.32 -0.52
CA PHE A 220 2.45 -7.19 -1.89
C PHE A 220 2.24 -5.73 -2.28
N LEU A 221 1.60 -4.96 -1.41
CA LEU A 221 1.44 -3.52 -1.57
C LEU A 221 2.79 -2.81 -1.61
N LYS A 222 3.74 -3.21 -0.75
CA LYS A 222 5.08 -2.61 -0.68
C LYS A 222 5.85 -2.76 -2.00
N ARG A 223 5.80 -3.94 -2.61
CA ARG A 223 6.44 -4.23 -3.90
C ARG A 223 5.89 -3.38 -5.06
N LYS A 224 4.69 -2.82 -4.91
CA LYS A 224 4.00 -2.00 -5.91
C LYS A 224 3.73 -0.57 -5.43
N GLU A 225 4.33 -0.16 -4.32
CA GLU A 225 3.97 1.07 -3.61
C GLU A 225 4.00 2.29 -4.54
N ARG A 226 5.09 2.43 -5.31
CA ARG A 226 5.26 3.56 -6.22
C ARG A 226 4.21 3.57 -7.33
N GLN A 227 4.03 2.45 -8.03
CA GLN A 227 3.05 2.36 -9.12
C GLN A 227 1.61 2.56 -8.63
N ILE A 228 1.31 2.09 -7.43
CA ILE A 228 0.01 2.33 -6.80
C ILE A 228 -0.16 3.82 -6.52
N LYS A 229 0.82 4.48 -5.90
CA LYS A 229 0.74 5.92 -5.60
C LYS A 229 0.65 6.76 -6.87
N GLU A 230 1.38 6.42 -7.93
CA GLU A 230 1.27 7.06 -9.25
C GLU A 230 -0.17 6.96 -9.79
N ALA A 231 -0.76 5.77 -9.80
CA ALA A 231 -2.15 5.60 -10.23
C ALA A 231 -3.16 6.37 -9.35
N LEU A 232 -2.90 6.46 -8.04
CA LEU A 232 -3.76 7.22 -7.12
C LEU A 232 -3.65 8.74 -7.31
N LEU A 233 -2.46 9.27 -7.64
CA LEU A 233 -2.28 10.68 -7.99
C LEU A 233 -3.09 11.05 -9.24
N GLU A 234 -3.20 10.12 -10.20
CA GLU A 234 -4.03 10.26 -11.40
C GLU A 234 -5.52 9.95 -11.15
N ASN A 235 -5.90 9.67 -9.89
CA ASN A 235 -7.25 9.27 -9.49
C ASN A 235 -7.75 7.99 -10.19
N ASP A 236 -6.84 7.13 -10.67
CA ASP A 236 -7.13 5.87 -11.36
C ASP A 236 -7.16 4.68 -10.38
N LEU A 237 -8.28 4.57 -9.66
CA LEU A 237 -8.53 3.45 -8.74
C LEU A 237 -8.59 2.09 -9.44
N ARG A 238 -8.92 2.06 -10.74
CA ARG A 238 -8.95 0.82 -11.51
C ARG A 238 -7.54 0.30 -11.72
N GLN A 239 -6.62 1.15 -12.14
CA GLN A 239 -5.23 0.78 -12.31
C GLN A 239 -4.56 0.45 -10.96
N ALA A 240 -4.81 1.26 -9.92
CA ALA A 240 -4.30 0.98 -8.57
C ALA A 240 -4.72 -0.41 -8.07
N ARG A 241 -5.99 -0.78 -8.27
CA ARG A 241 -6.52 -2.12 -7.94
C ARG A 241 -5.90 -3.23 -8.80
N LYS A 242 -5.77 -3.01 -10.11
CA LYS A 242 -5.18 -3.98 -11.04
C LYS A 242 -3.74 -4.34 -10.67
N LEU A 243 -2.98 -3.40 -10.12
CA LEU A 243 -1.61 -3.65 -9.65
C LEU A 243 -1.53 -4.66 -8.48
N VAL A 244 -2.62 -4.84 -7.72
CA VAL A 244 -2.67 -5.72 -6.55
C VAL A 244 -3.22 -7.11 -6.89
N ASN A 245 -4.37 -7.18 -7.57
CA ASN A 245 -5.07 -8.45 -7.80
C ASN A 245 -5.21 -8.81 -9.30
N GLY A 246 -4.76 -7.96 -10.23
CA GLY A 246 -4.72 -8.24 -11.66
C GLY A 246 -6.07 -8.24 -12.41
N GLY A 247 -7.20 -8.30 -11.69
CA GLY A 247 -8.56 -8.35 -12.26
C GLY A 247 -9.45 -7.14 -11.95
N SER A 248 -10.58 -7.05 -12.66
CA SER A 248 -11.65 -6.06 -12.41
C SER A 248 -12.75 -6.56 -11.48
N HIS A 249 -12.70 -7.83 -11.05
CA HIS A 249 -13.64 -8.37 -10.07
C HIS A 249 -13.47 -7.66 -8.72
N GLY A 250 -14.59 -7.30 -8.10
CA GLY A 250 -14.61 -6.54 -6.86
C GLY A 250 -14.25 -5.05 -7.00
N LEU A 251 -14.13 -4.50 -8.22
CA LEU A 251 -13.73 -3.09 -8.42
C LEU A 251 -14.76 -2.11 -7.84
N ALA A 252 -16.06 -2.43 -7.91
CA ALA A 252 -17.10 -1.56 -7.36
C ALA A 252 -17.00 -1.49 -5.84
N GLU A 253 -16.84 -2.64 -5.18
CA GLU A 253 -16.68 -2.78 -3.73
C GLU A 253 -15.38 -2.14 -3.25
N PHE A 254 -14.30 -2.33 -4.00
CA PHE A 254 -13.02 -1.66 -3.77
C PHE A 254 -13.18 -0.13 -3.84
N THR A 255 -13.80 0.37 -4.92
CA THR A 255 -13.95 1.82 -5.16
C THR A 255 -14.82 2.46 -4.10
N ALA A 256 -15.97 1.86 -3.78
CA ALA A 256 -16.84 2.33 -2.70
C ALA A 256 -16.11 2.31 -1.35
N ALA A 257 -15.40 1.20 -1.09
CA ALA A 257 -14.37 1.03 -0.07
C ALA A 257 -13.52 2.28 0.16
N PHE A 258 -12.77 2.59 -0.89
CA PHE A 258 -11.76 3.62 -0.92
C PHE A 258 -12.37 4.99 -0.69
N ARG A 259 -13.42 5.34 -1.46
CA ARG A 259 -14.09 6.66 -1.38
C ARG A 259 -14.74 6.93 -0.03
N ILE A 260 -15.32 5.91 0.62
CA ILE A 260 -15.83 6.04 1.99
C ILE A 260 -14.66 6.33 2.93
N GLY A 261 -13.56 5.59 2.83
CA GLY A 261 -12.37 5.86 3.64
C GLY A 261 -11.80 7.26 3.44
N GLU A 262 -11.79 7.75 2.20
CA GLU A 262 -11.34 9.10 1.85
C GLU A 262 -12.13 10.21 2.53
N SER A 263 -13.46 10.04 2.62
CA SER A 263 -14.34 11.02 3.27
C SER A 263 -14.22 10.97 4.80
N LEU A 264 -13.88 9.81 5.36
CA LEU A 264 -13.72 9.62 6.81
C LEU A 264 -12.35 10.02 7.33
N LEU A 265 -11.32 10.05 6.48
CA LEU A 265 -9.93 10.34 6.83
C LEU A 265 -9.42 11.54 6.02
N PRO A 266 -10.03 12.73 6.10
CA PRO A 266 -9.65 13.87 5.28
C PRO A 266 -8.16 14.21 5.46
N VAL A 267 -7.47 14.52 4.35
CA VAL A 267 -6.11 15.08 4.42
C VAL A 267 -6.22 16.42 5.13
N LYS A 268 -5.48 16.61 6.23
CA LYS A 268 -5.46 17.91 6.91
C LYS A 268 -4.93 18.95 5.92
N PRO A 269 -5.63 20.07 5.70
CA PRO A 269 -5.03 21.17 4.95
C PRO A 269 -3.76 21.62 5.69
N VAL A 270 -2.67 21.75 4.96
CA VAL A 270 -1.42 22.28 5.50
C VAL A 270 -1.71 23.71 5.96
N GLN A 271 -1.62 23.95 7.27
CA GLN A 271 -1.74 25.31 7.80
C GLN A 271 -0.55 26.12 7.27
N LEU A 272 -0.84 27.21 6.56
CA LEU A 272 0.14 28.22 6.19
C LEU A 272 0.75 28.77 7.48
N VAL A 273 1.97 28.34 7.81
CA VAL A 273 2.76 29.03 8.84
C VAL A 273 3.25 30.31 8.18
N VAL A 274 2.42 31.35 8.20
CA VAL A 274 2.86 32.70 7.92
C VAL A 274 3.68 33.12 9.14
N SER A 275 4.99 32.88 9.09
CA SER A 275 5.91 33.50 10.05
C SER A 275 5.93 34.99 9.76
N VAL A 276 5.11 35.75 10.49
CA VAL A 276 5.23 37.20 10.54
C VAL A 276 6.45 37.50 11.42
N THR A 277 7.54 37.96 10.80
CA THR A 277 8.64 38.67 11.47
C THR A 277 8.95 39.92 10.70
#